data_AF-A0A2V9HXE9-F1
#
_entry.id   AF-A0A2V9HXE9-F1
#
_cell.length_a   1.000
_cell.length_b   1.000
_cell.length_c   1.000
_cell.angle_alpha   90.00
_cell.angle_beta   90.00
_cell.angle_gamma   90.00
#
_symmetry.space_group_name_H-M   'P 1'
#
loop_
_entity.id
_entity.type
_entity.pdbx_description
1 polymer ?
#
loop_
_entity_poly.entity_id
_entity_poly.type
_entity_poly.pdbx_seq_one_letter_code
_entity_poly.pdbx_strand_id
1 'polypeptide(L)'
;MPYPKMYALRQTFAREREEDLRGAVQREIEKLKPHLQVRPGARVAITVGSRGIRNIAAIAGAVVDGVKSLGGRPFIFPAMGSHGGATAEGQAAVLRHYGVTEQAMGCPIQSSMAAVLLVLQSRLVRKFARAS
;
A
#
# COMPACT_ATOMS: atom_id res chain seq x y z
N MET A 1 13.04 5.38 -40.61
CA MET A 1 13.80 5.60 -39.37
C MET A 1 14.33 4.24 -38.91
N PRO A 2 15.65 4.00 -38.90
CA PRO A 2 16.19 2.72 -38.44
C PRO A 2 16.03 2.63 -36.92
N TYR A 3 15.49 1.51 -36.44
CA TYR A 3 15.44 1.22 -35.01
C TYR A 3 16.85 0.92 -34.48
N PRO A 4 17.13 1.18 -33.19
CA PRO A 4 18.40 0.79 -32.58
C PRO A 4 18.58 -0.73 -32.61
N LYS A 5 19.82 -1.21 -32.50
CA LYS A 5 20.11 -2.65 -32.33
C LYS A 5 19.41 -3.15 -31.06
N MET A 6 18.48 -4.08 -31.23
CA MET A 6 17.77 -4.73 -30.13
C MET A 6 18.37 -6.12 -29.89
N TYR A 7 18.49 -6.52 -28.63
CA TYR A 7 18.90 -7.86 -28.23
C TYR A 7 17.79 -8.54 -27.45
N ALA A 8 17.56 -9.83 -27.70
CA ALA A 8 16.64 -10.62 -26.92
C ALA A 8 17.30 -11.05 -25.62
N LEU A 9 16.70 -10.72 -24.48
CA LEU A 9 17.09 -11.21 -23.17
C LEU A 9 15.97 -12.10 -22.61
N ARG A 10 16.34 -13.31 -22.16
CA ARG A 10 15.44 -14.18 -21.40
C ARG A 10 15.86 -14.12 -19.94
N GLN A 11 15.00 -13.57 -19.10
CA GLN A 11 15.19 -13.57 -17.65
C GLN A 11 14.28 -14.62 -17.01
N THR A 12 14.88 -15.54 -16.25
CA THR A 12 14.16 -16.50 -15.42
C THR A 12 14.29 -16.05 -13.97
N PHE A 13 13.17 -15.85 -13.31
CA PHE A 13 13.12 -15.53 -11.88
C PHE A 13 12.80 -16.79 -11.08
N ALA A 14 13.34 -16.89 -9.87
CA ALA A 14 12.87 -17.87 -8.89
C ALA A 14 11.35 -17.67 -8.67
N ARG A 15 10.60 -18.78 -8.58
CA ARG A 15 9.15 -18.79 -8.39
C ARG A 15 8.79 -19.46 -7.07
N GLU A 16 9.40 -18.97 -6.00
CA GLU A 16 9.04 -19.37 -4.64
C GLU A 16 7.54 -19.13 -4.41
N ARG A 17 6.91 -20.06 -3.71
CA ARG A 17 5.48 -20.01 -3.39
C ARG A 17 5.33 -20.07 -1.90
N GLU A 18 4.45 -19.22 -1.38
CA GLU A 18 3.95 -19.30 -0.03
C GLU A 18 2.53 -19.85 -0.09
N GLU A 19 2.30 -20.97 0.59
CA GLU A 19 0.99 -21.65 0.60
C GLU A 19 0.07 -21.05 1.67
N ASP A 20 0.64 -20.58 2.78
CA ASP A 20 -0.08 -19.95 3.87
C ASP A 20 0.27 -18.46 3.96
N LEU A 21 -0.45 -17.66 3.17
CA LEU A 21 -0.26 -16.20 3.14
C LEU A 21 -0.55 -15.54 4.49
N ARG A 22 -1.57 -16.00 5.22
CA ARG A 22 -1.95 -15.40 6.50
C ARG A 22 -0.88 -15.69 7.54
N GLY A 23 -0.43 -16.94 7.66
CA GLY A 23 0.65 -17.31 8.56
C GLY A 23 1.97 -16.65 8.18
N ALA A 24 2.27 -16.49 6.90
CA ALA A 24 3.46 -15.78 6.45
C ALA A 24 3.47 -14.32 6.90
N VAL A 25 2.37 -13.60 6.69
CA VAL A 25 2.24 -12.22 7.17
C VAL A 25 2.36 -12.15 8.69
N GLN A 26 1.72 -13.08 9.42
CA GLN A 26 1.84 -13.12 10.88
C GLN A 26 3.28 -13.36 11.34
N ARG A 27 4.01 -14.29 10.70
CA ARG A 27 5.44 -14.54 10.99
C ARG A 27 6.27 -13.28 10.79
N GLU A 28 6.04 -12.52 9.72
CA GLU A 28 6.74 -11.26 9.47
C GLU A 28 6.36 -10.18 10.49
N ILE A 29 5.09 -10.08 10.88
CA ILE A 29 4.65 -9.14 11.92
C ILE A 29 5.30 -9.48 13.27
N GLU A 30 5.37 -10.74 13.68
CA GLU A 30 6.03 -11.14 14.93
C GLU A 30 7.54 -10.85 14.91
N LYS A 31 8.21 -11.02 13.77
CA LYS A 31 9.61 -10.60 13.62
C LYS A 31 9.78 -9.09 13.79
N LEU A 32 8.84 -8.29 13.27
CA LEU A 32 8.88 -6.84 13.37
C LEU A 32 8.43 -6.31 14.74
N LYS A 33 7.62 -7.07 15.48
CA LYS A 33 6.97 -6.67 16.73
C LYS A 33 7.89 -5.99 17.75
N PRO A 34 9.14 -6.44 18.01
CA PRO A 34 10.05 -5.74 18.94
C PRO A 34 10.39 -4.31 18.51
N HIS A 35 10.26 -4.00 17.22
CA HIS A 35 10.53 -2.70 16.61
C HIS A 35 9.25 -1.90 16.33
N LEU A 36 8.09 -2.53 16.41
CA LEU A 36 6.80 -1.87 16.20
C LEU A 36 6.36 -1.13 17.47
N GLN A 37 6.30 0.19 17.42
CA GLN A 37 5.79 1.03 18.53
C GLN A 37 4.27 1.20 18.47
N VAL A 38 3.52 0.11 18.26
CA VAL A 38 2.05 0.15 18.24
C VAL A 38 1.55 0.21 19.68
N ARG A 39 1.20 1.42 20.12
CA ARG A 39 0.55 1.61 21.43
C ARG A 39 -0.90 1.11 21.37
N PRO A 40 -1.48 0.63 22.48
CA PRO A 40 -2.91 0.32 22.53
C PRO A 40 -3.75 1.51 22.06
N GLY A 41 -4.68 1.26 21.14
CA GLY A 41 -5.55 2.27 20.53
C GLY A 41 -4.88 3.13 19.44
N ALA A 42 -3.60 2.92 19.13
CA ALA A 42 -2.90 3.69 18.09
C ALA A 42 -3.59 3.55 16.74
N ARG A 43 -3.82 4.68 16.07
CA ARG A 43 -4.33 4.68 14.69
C ARG A 43 -3.18 4.36 13.74
N VAL A 44 -3.30 3.28 12.99
CA VAL A 44 -2.23 2.78 12.11
C VAL A 44 -2.71 2.77 10.66
N ALA A 45 -2.01 3.50 9.80
CA ALA A 45 -2.26 3.50 8.37
C ALA A 45 -1.60 2.27 7.73
N ILE A 46 -2.38 1.48 6.99
CA ILE A 46 -1.89 0.38 6.18
C ILE A 46 -1.98 0.79 4.72
N THR A 47 -0.83 0.92 4.06
CA THR A 47 -0.78 1.40 2.69
C THR A 47 -1.08 0.28 1.70
N VAL A 48 -1.90 0.57 0.69
CA VAL A 48 -2.16 -0.36 -0.42
C VAL A 48 -1.87 0.35 -1.74
N GLY A 49 -0.99 -0.25 -2.54
CA GLY A 49 -0.54 0.28 -3.83
C GLY A 49 -1.30 -0.32 -5.03
N SER A 50 -1.03 0.21 -6.22
CA SER A 50 -1.65 -0.19 -7.50
C SER A 50 -0.85 -1.20 -8.32
N ARG A 51 0.30 -1.63 -7.83
CA ARG A 51 1.14 -2.60 -8.54
C ARG A 51 0.54 -3.99 -8.38
N GLY A 52 0.62 -4.79 -9.44
CA GLY A 52 0.03 -6.13 -9.50
C GLY A 52 0.68 -7.11 -8.52
N ILE A 53 0.23 -7.08 -7.27
CA ILE A 53 0.54 -8.08 -6.24
C ILE A 53 -0.59 -9.11 -6.26
N ARG A 54 -0.25 -10.36 -6.54
CA ARG A 54 -1.21 -11.46 -6.43
C ARG A 54 -1.70 -11.55 -4.98
N ASN A 55 -3.01 -11.72 -4.79
CA ASN A 55 -3.64 -11.86 -3.47
C ASN A 55 -3.50 -10.62 -2.56
N ILE A 56 -3.39 -9.42 -3.13
CA ILE A 56 -3.22 -8.16 -2.38
C ILE A 56 -4.27 -7.96 -1.27
N ALA A 57 -5.53 -8.32 -1.51
CA ALA A 57 -6.58 -8.23 -0.48
C ALA A 57 -6.36 -9.20 0.69
N ALA A 58 -5.93 -10.44 0.43
CA ALA A 58 -5.65 -11.40 1.47
C ALA A 58 -4.45 -10.96 2.34
N ILE A 59 -3.41 -10.43 1.69
CA ILE A 59 -2.23 -9.89 2.37
C ILE A 59 -2.61 -8.67 3.20
N ALA A 60 -3.33 -7.70 2.62
CA ALA A 60 -3.78 -6.51 3.34
C ALA A 60 -4.67 -6.86 4.55
N GLY A 61 -5.60 -7.81 4.38
CA GLY A 61 -6.45 -8.31 5.47
C GLY A 61 -5.64 -8.95 6.59
N ALA A 62 -4.64 -9.78 6.27
CA ALA A 62 -3.76 -10.36 7.28
C ALA A 62 -2.96 -9.30 8.04
N VAL A 63 -2.52 -8.23 7.38
CA VAL A 63 -1.85 -7.09 8.06
C VAL A 63 -2.83 -6.34 8.95
N VAL A 64 -4.07 -6.12 8.51
CA VAL A 64 -5.13 -5.50 9.32
C VAL A 64 -5.36 -6.31 10.60
N ASP A 65 -5.46 -7.63 10.49
CA ASP A 65 -5.65 -8.52 11.64
C ASP A 65 -4.44 -8.48 12.58
N GLY A 66 -3.21 -8.47 12.04
CA GLY A 66 -2.00 -8.33 12.85
C GLY A 66 -1.90 -6.99 13.58
N VAL A 67 -2.31 -5.88 12.96
CA VAL A 67 -2.37 -4.58 13.66
C VAL A 67 -3.42 -4.60 14.77
N LYS A 68 -4.58 -5.22 14.54
CA LYS A 68 -5.62 -5.39 15.57
C LYS A 68 -5.12 -6.22 16.74
N SER A 69 -4.37 -7.31 16.49
CA SER A 69 -3.83 -8.16 17.55
C SER A 69 -2.76 -7.47 18.41
N LEU A 70 -2.06 -6.47 17.85
CA LEU A 70 -1.18 -5.56 18.60
C LEU A 70 -1.94 -4.46 19.38
N GLY A 71 -3.27 -4.45 19.35
CA GLY A 71 -4.11 -3.45 20.01
C GLY A 71 -4.27 -2.14 19.23
N GLY A 72 -3.84 -2.09 17.96
CA GLY A 72 -3.98 -0.93 17.09
C GLY A 72 -5.38 -0.81 16.46
N ARG A 73 -5.68 0.37 15.95
CA ARG A 73 -6.89 0.69 15.16
C ARG A 73 -6.47 0.92 13.70
N PRO A 74 -6.49 -0.11 12.85
CA PRO A 74 -6.04 0.01 11.47
C PRO A 74 -7.02 0.80 10.62
N PHE A 75 -6.50 1.42 9.57
CA PHE A 75 -7.27 1.89 8.42
C PHE A 75 -6.42 1.75 7.15
N ILE A 76 -7.06 1.53 6.02
CA ILE A 76 -6.39 1.41 4.72
C ILE A 76 -6.23 2.78 4.10
N PHE A 77 -5.04 3.06 3.56
CA PHE A 77 -4.72 4.29 2.84
C PHE A 77 -4.17 3.94 1.44
N PRO A 78 -4.80 4.42 0.34
CA PRO A 78 -4.32 4.18 -1.01
C PRO A 78 -3.03 4.95 -1.29
N ALA A 79 -1.89 4.27 -1.36
CA ALA A 79 -0.58 4.88 -1.64
C ALA A 79 -0.20 4.69 -3.11
N MET A 80 -0.98 5.28 -4.02
CA MET A 80 -0.95 4.93 -5.46
C MET A 80 -0.58 6.08 -6.40
N GLY A 81 -0.42 7.31 -5.89
CA GLY A 81 -0.10 8.49 -6.71
C GLY A 81 -1.21 8.82 -7.73
N SER A 82 -0.85 8.94 -9.00
CA SER A 82 -1.78 9.33 -10.08
C SER A 82 -2.78 8.24 -10.50
N HIS A 83 -2.62 7.00 -10.03
CA HIS A 83 -3.60 5.94 -10.30
C HIS A 83 -4.97 6.32 -9.74
N GLY A 84 -6.03 5.89 -10.43
CA GLY A 84 -7.40 6.33 -10.10
C GLY A 84 -7.62 7.83 -10.33
N GLY A 85 -6.84 8.45 -11.22
CA GLY A 85 -6.98 9.87 -11.55
C GLY A 85 -6.55 10.83 -10.43
N ALA A 86 -5.82 10.35 -9.43
CA ALA A 86 -5.50 11.12 -8.21
C ALA A 86 -6.73 11.69 -7.48
N THR A 87 -7.88 11.04 -7.61
CA THR A 87 -9.10 11.38 -6.86
C THR A 87 -9.39 10.33 -5.79
N ALA A 88 -10.07 10.75 -4.73
CA ALA A 88 -10.44 9.86 -3.63
C ALA A 88 -11.35 8.71 -4.09
N GLU A 89 -12.30 9.02 -4.98
CA GLU A 89 -13.25 8.06 -5.55
C GLU A 89 -12.56 7.09 -6.51
N GLY A 90 -11.68 7.60 -7.37
CA GLY A 90 -10.97 6.78 -8.34
C GLY A 90 -9.98 5.82 -7.67
N GLN A 91 -9.25 6.27 -6.65
CA GLN A 91 -8.38 5.38 -5.87
C GLN A 91 -9.19 4.33 -5.09
N ALA A 92 -10.33 4.71 -4.50
CA ALA A 92 -11.23 3.75 -3.85
C ALA A 92 -11.79 2.71 -4.84
N ALA A 93 -12.09 3.11 -6.08
CA ALA A 93 -12.53 2.19 -7.13
C ALA A 93 -11.43 1.19 -7.51
N VAL A 94 -10.17 1.62 -7.60
CA VAL A 94 -9.03 0.71 -7.84
C VAL A 94 -8.89 -0.29 -6.70
N LEU A 95 -8.97 0.15 -5.43
CA LEU A 95 -8.94 -0.76 -4.27
C LEU A 95 -10.08 -1.78 -4.30
N ARG A 96 -11.30 -1.34 -4.63
CA ARG A 96 -12.46 -2.23 -4.77
C ARG A 96 -12.24 -3.28 -5.84
N HIS A 97 -11.65 -2.92 -6.98
CA HIS A 97 -11.32 -3.88 -8.04
C HIS A 97 -10.32 -4.95 -7.59
N TYR A 98 -9.45 -4.63 -6.62
CA TYR A 98 -8.56 -5.59 -5.99
C TYR A 98 -9.18 -6.40 -4.84
N GLY A 99 -10.46 -6.21 -4.56
CA GLY A 99 -11.15 -6.85 -3.43
C GLY A 99 -10.85 -6.19 -2.08
N VAL A 100 -10.22 -5.01 -2.07
CA VAL A 100 -9.94 -4.25 -0.84
C VAL A 100 -11.11 -3.31 -0.60
N THR A 101 -12.05 -3.75 0.24
CA THR A 101 -13.22 -2.98 0.68
C THR A 101 -13.27 -2.90 2.19
N GLU A 102 -13.97 -1.90 2.74
CA GLU A 102 -14.11 -1.78 4.20
C GLU A 102 -14.75 -3.02 4.83
N GLN A 103 -15.73 -3.61 4.14
CA GLN A 103 -16.37 -4.86 4.56
C GLN A 103 -15.37 -6.02 4.59
N ALA A 104 -14.57 -6.20 3.52
CA ALA A 104 -13.62 -7.29 3.43
C ALA A 104 -12.46 -7.14 4.43
N MET A 105 -12.01 -5.91 4.69
CA MET A 105 -10.90 -5.62 5.60
C MET A 105 -11.37 -5.50 7.06
N GLY A 106 -12.65 -5.23 7.29
CA GLY A 106 -13.19 -4.93 8.62
C GLY A 106 -12.54 -3.70 9.25
N CYS A 107 -12.16 -2.71 8.45
CA CYS A 107 -11.61 -1.43 8.89
C CYS A 107 -11.88 -0.31 7.84
N PRO A 108 -11.80 0.96 8.23
CA PRO A 108 -12.08 2.07 7.30
C PRO A 108 -11.06 2.16 6.16
N ILE A 109 -11.50 2.65 5.01
CA ILE A 109 -10.63 3.08 3.90
C ILE A 109 -10.65 4.61 3.88
N GLN A 110 -9.48 5.24 4.04
CA GLN A 110 -9.32 6.69 3.99
C GLN A 110 -8.55 7.08 2.73
N SER A 111 -9.24 7.55 1.70
CA SER A 111 -8.65 7.93 0.40
C SER A 111 -8.45 9.44 0.23
N SER A 112 -8.36 10.20 1.33
CA SER A 112 -8.14 11.65 1.24
C SER A 112 -6.80 11.99 0.59
N MET A 113 -6.85 12.89 -0.39
CA MET A 113 -5.68 13.46 -1.08
C MET A 113 -5.15 14.74 -0.42
N ALA A 114 -5.74 15.16 0.70
CA ALA A 114 -5.30 16.35 1.43
C ALA A 114 -3.87 16.15 1.95
N ALA A 115 -2.96 17.06 1.58
CA ALA A 115 -1.57 17.04 1.99
C ALA A 115 -1.26 18.23 2.89
N VAL A 116 -0.35 18.03 3.84
CA VAL A 116 0.23 19.10 4.66
C VAL A 116 1.72 19.17 4.33
N LEU A 117 2.24 20.38 4.13
CA LEU A 117 3.65 20.61 3.90
C LEU A 117 4.43 20.35 5.20
N LEU A 118 5.23 19.29 5.24
CA LEU A 118 6.05 18.94 6.41
C LEU A 118 7.38 19.69 6.45
N VAL A 119 8.12 19.72 5.32
CA VAL A 119 9.39 20.43 5.20
C VAL A 119 9.67 20.79 3.74
N LEU A 120 10.32 21.93 3.51
CA LEU A 120 10.81 22.30 2.18
C LEU A 120 12.23 21.74 1.99
N GLN A 121 12.37 20.83 1.03
CA GLN A 121 13.69 20.38 0.58
C GLN A 121 14.31 21.49 -0.29
N SER A 122 15.47 22.01 0.12
CA SER A 122 16.12 23.21 -0.44
C SER A 122 16.53 23.12 -1.92
N ARG A 123 16.40 21.95 -2.57
CA ARG A 123 16.79 21.75 -3.98
C ARG A 123 15.65 21.61 -4.99
N LEU A 124 14.37 21.68 -4.61
CA LEU A 124 13.29 21.34 -5.57
C LEU A 124 11.94 22.04 -5.35
N VAL A 125 11.92 23.31 -4.93
CA VAL A 125 10.64 24.02 -4.65
C VAL A 125 9.84 24.37 -5.93
N ARG A 126 10.35 24.16 -7.15
CA ARG A 126 9.64 24.56 -8.38
C ARG A 126 8.48 23.64 -8.84
N LYS A 127 8.24 22.47 -8.24
CA LYS A 127 7.28 21.50 -8.83
C LYS A 127 5.87 21.44 -8.24
N PHE A 128 5.57 22.08 -7.11
CA PHE A 128 4.24 21.94 -6.48
C PHE A 128 3.53 23.25 -6.12
N ALA A 129 4.12 24.41 -6.40
CA ALA A 129 3.46 25.70 -6.24
C ALA A 129 2.80 26.13 -7.56
N ARG A 130 1.66 25.54 -7.91
CA ARG A 130 0.63 26.11 -8.81
C ARG A 130 -0.57 25.17 -8.89
N ALA A 131 -1.53 25.39 -8.02
CA ALA A 131 -2.95 25.23 -8.32
C ALA A 131 -3.63 26.46 -7.73
N SER A 132 -3.92 27.40 -8.63
CA SER A 132 -4.77 28.58 -8.45
C SER A 132 -6.20 28.19 -8.14
#